data_AF-A0A2R6AI13-F1
#
_entry.id   AF-A0A2R6AI13-F1
#
_cell.length_a   1.000
_cell.length_b   1.000
_cell.length_c   1.000
_cell.angle_alpha   90.00
_cell.angle_beta   90.00
_cell.angle_gamma   90.00
#
_symmetry.space_group_name_H-M   'P 1'
#
loop_
_entity.id
_entity.type
_entity.pdbx_description
1 polymer ?
#
loop_
_entity_poly.entity_id
_entity_poly.type
_entity_poly.pdbx_seq_one_letter_code
_entity_poly.pdbx_strand_id
1 'polypeptide(L)'
;MVDVIRRTQAGFTRGEVKLEGLEEHSGRTLVIDFQNENLIAKLNGKIIATVPDLITILDTETGTPITTEGLKYGQRVTVIGIPCNEKWRTKKGLETVGPRYFGYNVEYVPLEQVGDVN
;
A
#
# COMPACT_ATOMS: atom_id res chain seq x y z
N MET A 1 -13.11 0.30 -5.34
CA MET A 1 -12.82 0.96 -4.06
C MET A 1 -14.10 1.12 -3.29
N VAL A 2 -14.16 0.62 -2.06
CA VAL A 2 -15.40 0.57 -1.26
C VAL A 2 -15.36 1.46 -0.02
N ASP A 3 -14.18 1.92 0.40
CA ASP A 3 -14.08 2.94 1.46
C ASP A 3 -12.75 3.70 1.37
N VAL A 4 -12.76 4.97 1.77
CA VAL A 4 -11.56 5.79 1.97
C VAL A 4 -11.78 6.71 3.16
N ILE A 5 -10.97 6.51 4.20
CA ILE A 5 -11.00 7.37 5.39
C ILE A 5 -9.72 8.20 5.39
N ARG A 6 -9.87 9.52 5.49
CA ARG A 6 -8.75 10.48 5.58
C ARG A 6 -8.87 11.37 6.78
N ARG A 7 -7.74 11.61 7.43
CA ARG A 7 -7.60 12.55 8.53
C ARG A 7 -6.28 13.31 8.36
N THR A 8 -6.35 14.63 8.39
CA THR A 8 -5.15 15.46 8.48
C THR A 8 -4.72 15.49 9.94
N GLN A 9 -3.56 14.92 10.25
CA GLN A 9 -3.02 14.90 11.61
C GLN A 9 -1.54 15.30 11.60
N ALA A 10 -1.18 16.25 12.45
CA ALA A 10 0.20 16.75 12.59
C ALA A 10 0.86 17.17 11.26
N GLY A 11 0.09 17.72 10.32
CA GLY A 11 0.59 18.17 9.01
C GLY A 11 0.67 17.07 7.93
N PHE A 12 0.26 15.83 8.23
CA PHE A 12 0.26 14.73 7.28
C PHE A 12 -1.16 14.24 6.98
N THR A 13 -1.40 13.86 5.72
CA THR A 13 -2.63 13.17 5.31
C THR A 13 -2.48 11.69 5.64
N ARG A 14 -3.13 11.25 6.71
CA ARG A 14 -3.17 9.84 7.13
C ARG A 14 -4.52 9.24 6.78
N GLY A 15 -4.52 7.97 6.41
CA GLY A 15 -5.77 7.30 6.09
C GLY A 15 -5.63 5.83 5.80
N GLU A 16 -6.78 5.26 5.50
CA GLU A 16 -6.95 3.88 5.10
C GLU A 16 -7.84 3.86 3.86
N VAL A 17 -7.47 3.04 2.88
CA VAL A 17 -8.34 2.71 1.74
C VAL A 17 -8.67 1.22 1.76
N LYS A 18 -9.95 0.92 1.57
CA LYS A 18 -10.46 -0.45 1.47
C LYS A 18 -10.92 -0.73 0.05
N LEU A 19 -10.45 -1.84 -0.50
CA LEU A 19 -10.74 -2.32 -1.84
C LEU A 19 -11.33 -3.72 -1.74
N GLU A 20 -12.39 -3.97 -2.51
CA GLU A 20 -12.92 -5.31 -2.76
C GLU A 20 -12.45 -5.76 -4.13
N GLY A 21 -11.95 -7.00 -4.20
CA GLY A 21 -11.49 -7.59 -5.43
C GLY A 21 -12.66 -7.87 -6.39
N LEU A 22 -12.37 -7.72 -7.68
CA LEU A 22 -13.28 -8.03 -8.78
C LEU A 22 -12.76 -9.25 -9.53
N GLU A 23 -13.62 -9.90 -10.31
CA GLU A 23 -13.25 -10.99 -11.23
C GLU A 23 -12.45 -12.11 -10.51
N GLU A 24 -11.23 -12.43 -10.95
CA GLU A 24 -10.37 -13.46 -10.33
C GLU A 24 -9.99 -13.16 -8.86
N HIS A 25 -10.11 -11.90 -8.43
CA HIS A 25 -9.87 -11.47 -7.06
C HIS A 25 -11.16 -11.35 -6.23
N SER A 26 -12.31 -11.77 -6.76
CA SER A 26 -13.58 -11.74 -6.03
C SER A 26 -13.49 -12.44 -4.67
N GLY A 27 -14.14 -11.87 -3.65
CA GLY A 27 -14.09 -12.37 -2.27
C GLY A 27 -12.82 -11.99 -1.50
N ARG A 28 -11.87 -11.28 -2.12
CA ARG A 28 -10.68 -10.73 -1.45
C ARG A 28 -10.89 -9.27 -1.05
N THR A 29 -10.34 -8.88 0.08
CA THR A 29 -10.32 -7.49 0.56
C THR A 29 -8.87 -7.04 0.71
N LEU A 30 -8.52 -5.94 0.06
CA LEU A 30 -7.23 -5.28 0.21
C LEU A 30 -7.41 -3.99 1.01
N VAL A 31 -6.66 -3.86 2.10
CA VAL A 31 -6.60 -2.65 2.93
C VAL A 31 -5.21 -2.04 2.79
N ILE A 32 -5.14 -0.74 2.53
CA ILE A 32 -3.88 -0.01 2.43
C ILE A 32 -3.90 1.17 3.40
N ASP A 33 -2.93 1.20 4.31
CA ASP A 33 -2.72 2.32 5.23
C ASP A 33 -1.71 3.29 4.57
N PHE A 34 -1.96 4.60 4.66
CA PHE A 34 -1.11 5.61 4.03
C PHE A 34 -0.84 6.82 4.93
N GLN A 35 0.31 7.47 4.70
CA GLN A 35 0.67 8.79 5.23
C GLN A 35 1.36 9.59 4.12
N ASN A 36 0.61 10.40 3.38
CA ASN A 36 0.97 10.98 2.08
C ASN A 36 1.30 9.93 0.99
N GLU A 37 2.04 8.88 1.33
CA GLU A 37 2.36 7.70 0.51
C GLU A 37 1.72 6.43 1.08
N ASN A 38 1.49 5.43 0.23
CA ASN A 38 0.99 4.12 0.65
C ASN A 38 2.09 3.35 1.42
N LEU A 39 1.80 2.94 2.65
CA LEU A 39 2.83 2.42 3.56
C LEU A 39 2.79 0.91 3.73
N ILE A 40 1.60 0.33 3.84
CA ILE A 40 1.41 -1.08 4.11
C ILE A 40 0.13 -1.56 3.42
N ALA A 41 0.21 -2.72 2.76
CA ALA A 41 -0.90 -3.37 2.10
C ALA A 41 -1.21 -4.71 2.78
N LYS A 42 -2.48 -4.92 3.12
CA LYS A 42 -2.98 -6.13 3.79
C LYS A 42 -4.08 -6.77 2.95
N LEU A 43 -3.81 -7.94 2.39
CA LEU A 43 -4.79 -8.76 1.67
C LEU A 43 -5.41 -9.76 2.64
N ASN A 44 -6.72 -9.67 2.85
CA ASN A 44 -7.46 -10.49 3.81
C ASN A 44 -6.81 -10.50 5.21
N GLY A 45 -6.28 -9.35 5.63
CA GLY A 45 -5.58 -9.18 6.91
C GLY A 45 -4.12 -9.63 6.92
N LYS A 46 -3.64 -10.33 5.89
CA LYS A 46 -2.22 -10.71 5.74
C LYS A 46 -1.44 -9.59 5.06
N ILE A 47 -0.32 -9.19 5.63
CA ILE A 47 0.56 -8.17 5.02
C ILE A 47 1.18 -8.77 3.76
N ILE A 48 1.03 -8.04 2.64
CA ILE A 48 1.56 -8.45 1.33
C ILE A 48 2.57 -7.46 0.75
N ALA A 49 2.66 -6.24 1.29
CA ALA A 49 3.68 -5.27 0.93
C ALA A 49 3.83 -4.24 2.04
N THR A 50 5.04 -3.72 2.20
CA THR A 50 5.37 -2.58 3.06
C THR A 50 6.42 -1.73 2.40
N VAL A 51 6.46 -0.44 2.72
CA VAL A 51 7.64 0.41 2.48
C VAL A 51 8.93 -0.27 2.98
N PRO A 52 10.09 -0.09 2.32
CA PRO A 52 10.33 0.82 1.20
C PRO A 52 9.87 0.36 -0.18
N ASP A 53 9.33 -0.85 -0.34
CA ASP A 53 8.73 -1.24 -1.62
C ASP A 53 7.52 -0.34 -1.92
N LEU A 54 7.34 0.04 -3.18
CA LEU A 54 6.26 0.95 -3.56
C LEU A 54 4.95 0.18 -3.68
N ILE A 55 3.90 0.74 -3.09
CA ILE A 55 2.51 0.31 -3.31
C ILE A 55 1.86 1.40 -4.15
N THR A 56 1.52 1.09 -5.40
CA THR A 56 0.97 2.07 -6.34
C THR A 56 -0.45 1.69 -6.72
N ILE A 57 -1.36 2.65 -6.59
CA ILE A 57 -2.76 2.50 -6.99
C ILE A 57 -2.92 3.18 -8.35
N LEU A 58 -3.33 2.41 -9.35
CA LEU A 58 -3.56 2.86 -10.71
C LEU A 58 -5.05 2.89 -11.00
N ASP A 59 -5.48 3.87 -11.78
CA ASP A 59 -6.79 3.81 -12.44
C ASP A 59 -6.80 2.62 -13.42
N THR A 60 -7.76 1.70 -13.29
CA THR A 60 -7.77 0.45 -14.08
C THR A 60 -7.97 0.70 -15.57
N GLU A 61 -8.65 1.77 -15.96
CA GLU A 61 -8.95 2.05 -17.37
C GLU A 61 -7.76 2.70 -18.08
N THR A 62 -7.05 3.59 -17.39
CA THR A 62 -5.97 4.41 -17.99
C THR A 62 -4.57 3.97 -17.62
N GLY A 63 -4.40 3.17 -16.55
CA GLY A 63 -3.11 2.81 -15.99
C GLY A 63 -2.37 3.97 -15.30
N THR A 64 -3.02 5.12 -15.12
CA THR A 64 -2.40 6.31 -14.52
C THR A 64 -2.39 6.20 -13.00
N PRO A 65 -1.29 6.57 -12.31
CA PRO A 65 -1.25 6.56 -10.85
C PRO A 65 -2.22 7.55 -10.22
N ILE A 66 -2.91 7.12 -9.17
CA ILE A 66 -3.81 7.93 -8.35
C ILE A 66 -3.08 8.26 -7.04
N THR A 67 -2.98 9.54 -6.72
CA THR A 67 -2.39 10.00 -5.45
C THR A 67 -3.29 9.66 -4.27
N THR A 68 -2.73 9.58 -3.06
CA THR A 68 -3.50 9.36 -1.82
C THR A 68 -4.57 10.41 -1.58
N GLU A 69 -4.41 11.63 -2.11
CA GLU A 69 -5.42 12.70 -2.11
C GLU A 69 -6.51 12.49 -3.18
N GLY A 70 -6.15 11.87 -4.30
CA GLY A 70 -7.03 11.61 -5.44
C GLY A 70 -7.98 10.41 -5.29
N LEU A 71 -7.75 9.50 -4.31
CA LEU A 71 -8.60 8.31 -4.10
C LEU A 71 -10.06 8.69 -3.77
N LYS A 72 -11.03 8.06 -4.44
CA LYS A 72 -12.45 8.34 -4.24
C LYS A 72 -13.24 7.04 -4.27
N TYR A 73 -14.25 6.96 -3.41
CA TYR A 73 -15.22 5.86 -3.41
C TYR A 73 -15.74 5.59 -4.83
N GLY A 74 -15.89 4.31 -5.18
CA GLY A 74 -16.40 3.89 -6.48
C GLY A 74 -15.35 3.76 -7.58
N GLN A 75 -14.11 4.21 -7.39
CA GLN A 75 -13.05 4.01 -8.38
C GLN A 75 -12.72 2.52 -8.58
N ARG A 76 -12.60 2.11 -9.85
CA ARG A 76 -12.00 0.83 -10.24
C ARG A 76 -10.50 1.05 -10.35
N VAL A 77 -9.74 0.30 -9.55
CA VAL A 77 -8.30 0.50 -9.43
C VAL A 77 -7.56 -0.81 -9.50
N THR A 78 -6.35 -0.75 -10.04
CA THR A 78 -5.37 -1.83 -10.03
C THR A 78 -4.27 -1.45 -9.06
N VAL A 79 -3.95 -2.33 -8.12
CA VAL A 79 -2.86 -2.09 -7.16
C VAL A 79 -1.67 -2.94 -7.56
N ILE A 80 -0.51 -2.30 -7.69
CA ILE A 80 0.75 -2.97 -7.98
C ILE A 80 1.76 -2.73 -6.85
N GLY A 81 2.58 -3.73 -6.58
CA GLY A 81 3.78 -3.60 -5.77
C GLY A 81 5.01 -3.47 -6.68
N ILE A 82 5.95 -2.60 -6.34
CA ILE A 82 7.20 -2.42 -7.08
C ILE A 82 8.37 -2.56 -6.09
N PRO A 83 9.31 -3.50 -6.31
CA PRO A 83 10.48 -3.64 -5.45
C PRO A 83 11.30 -2.34 -5.38
N CYS A 84 11.72 -1.97 -4.18
CA CYS A 84 12.60 -0.83 -3.97
C CYS A 84 14.01 -1.13 -4.46
N ASN A 85 14.81 -0.08 -4.65
CA ASN A 85 16.24 -0.23 -4.89
C ASN A 85 16.94 -0.88 -3.67
N GLU A 86 17.95 -1.72 -3.91
CA GLU A 86 18.70 -2.42 -2.86
C GLU A 86 19.30 -1.49 -1.78
N LYS A 87 19.62 -0.24 -2.13
CA LYS A 87 20.13 0.74 -1.17
C LYS A 87 19.16 1.01 -0.01
N TRP A 88 17.85 0.90 -0.26
CA TRP A 88 16.82 1.07 0.76
C TRP A 88 16.66 -0.13 1.69
N ARG A 89 17.17 -1.30 1.29
CA ARG A 89 17.09 -2.56 2.05
C ARG A 89 18.20 -2.70 3.09
N THR A 90 19.16 -1.78 3.09
CA THR A 90 20.20 -1.69 4.13
C THR A 90 19.58 -1.37 5.49
N LYS A 91 20.26 -1.73 6.59
CA LYS A 91 19.83 -1.36 7.95
C LYS A 91 19.50 0.14 8.06
N LYS A 92 20.37 1.00 7.52
CA LYS A 92 20.16 2.45 7.56
C LYS A 92 18.98 2.90 6.69
N GLY A 93 18.77 2.27 5.54
CA GLY A 93 17.60 2.52 4.70
C GLY A 93 16.30 2.18 5.43
N LEU A 94 16.22 0.99 6.03
CA LEU A 94 15.04 0.55 6.78
C LEU A 94 14.81 1.37 8.07
N GLU A 95 15.85 1.84 8.74
CA GLU A 95 15.71 2.81 9.84
C GLU A 95 15.13 4.15 9.39
N THR A 96 15.27 4.50 8.11
CA THR A 96 14.88 5.80 7.56
C THR A 96 13.48 5.76 6.91
N VAL A 97 13.13 4.66 6.24
CA VAL A 97 11.88 4.53 5.46
C VAL A 97 11.21 3.16 5.58
N GLY A 98 11.69 2.30 6.48
CA GLY A 98 11.05 1.01 6.73
C GLY A 98 9.75 1.14 7.52
N PRO A 99 8.98 0.04 7.66
CA PRO A 99 7.67 0.10 8.30
C PRO A 99 7.73 0.57 9.77
N ARG A 100 8.81 0.22 10.48
CA ARG A 100 9.05 0.66 11.87
C ARG A 100 9.25 2.16 12.01
N TYR A 101 9.85 2.82 11.02
CA TYR A 101 10.00 4.28 11.01
C TYR A 101 8.62 4.97 11.02
N PHE A 102 7.65 4.39 10.32
CA PHE A 102 6.27 4.87 10.28
C PHE A 102 5.40 4.38 11.45
N GLY A 103 5.99 3.66 12.42
CA GLY A 103 5.29 3.18 13.62
C GLY A 103 4.63 1.81 13.50
N TYR A 104 4.84 1.08 12.40
CA TYR A 104 4.35 -0.29 12.27
C TYR A 104 5.35 -1.28 12.88
N ASN A 105 4.93 -2.03 13.89
CA ASN A 105 5.76 -3.05 14.52
C ASN A 105 5.82 -4.35 13.68
N VAL A 106 6.39 -4.25 12.48
CA VAL A 106 6.62 -5.37 11.55
C VAL A 106 8.00 -5.30 10.93
N GLU A 107 8.56 -6.47 10.62
CA GLU A 107 9.81 -6.58 9.87
C GLU A 107 9.55 -6.35 8.38
N TYR A 108 10.48 -5.69 7.70
CA TYR A 108 10.44 -5.57 6.25
C TYR A 108 10.72 -6.93 5.60
N VAL A 109 9.85 -7.34 4.70
CA VAL A 109 10.04 -8.49 3.82
C VAL A 109 10.00 -7.97 2.38
N PRO A 110 11.05 -8.21 1.56
CA PRO A 110 11.05 -7.82 0.17
C PRO A 110 9.85 -8.40 -0.58
N LEU A 111 9.22 -7.60 -1.44
CA LEU A 111 8.02 -7.98 -2.18
C LEU A 111 8.16 -9.32 -2.91
N GLU A 112 9.33 -9.58 -3.51
CA GLU A 112 9.60 -10.83 -4.23
C GLU A 112 9.73 -12.08 -3.32
N GLN A 113 9.72 -11.88 -2.01
CA GLN A 113 9.76 -12.95 -0.99
C GLN A 113 8.44 -13.07 -0.22
N VAL A 114 7.49 -12.16 -0.47
CA VAL A 114 6.13 -12.30 0.05
C VAL A 114 5.48 -13.43 -0.74
N GLY A 115 5.29 -14.58 -0.09
CA GLY A 115 4.77 -15.80 -0.74
C GLY A 115 3.45 -15.57 -1.48
N ASP A 116 3.16 -16.44 -2.45
CA ASP A 116 2.12 -16.28 -3.47
C ASP A 116 0.85 -15.58 -2.97
N VAL A 117 0.54 -14.45 -3.60
CA VAL A 117 -0.71 -13.69 -3.47
C VAL A 117 -1.78 -14.13 -4.49
N ASN A 118 -1.52 -15.24 -5.19
CA ASN A 118 -2.36 -15.80 -6.24
C ASN A 118 -3.67 -16.36 -5.71
#